data_AF-A0A366DNP3-F1
#
_entry.id   AF-A0A366DNP3-F1
#
_cell.length_a   1.000
_cell.length_b   1.000
_cell.length_c   1.000
_cell.angle_alpha   90.00
_cell.angle_beta   90.00
_cell.angle_gamma   90.00
#
_symmetry.space_group_name_H-M   'P 1'
#
loop_
_entity.id
_entity.type
_entity.pdbx_description
1 polymer ?
#
loop_
_entity_poly.entity_id
_entity_poly.type
_entity_poly.pdbx_seq_one_letter_code
_entity_poly.pdbx_strand_id
1 'polypeptide(L)'
;MSKRIEFSRKDKAKIIARANGKCEKCYAMLKTGEGEVDHILPCALGGEATMANGRLLCRVCHVEKTAGDIKAIRKSDRQRDKASGAVRPKSALAGRKRPKPALTKTLPPRAMFVPTNNVVSAKGGKL
;
A
#
# COMPACT_ATOMS: atom_id res chain seq x y z
N MET A 1 22.17 9.05 -2.58
CA MET A 1 20.95 9.36 -3.35
C MET A 1 21.10 8.70 -4.70
N SER A 2 20.54 7.51 -4.89
CA SER A 2 20.54 6.87 -6.21
C SER A 2 19.80 7.78 -7.20
N LYS A 3 20.42 7.99 -8.36
CA LYS A 3 19.88 8.82 -9.44
C LYS A 3 18.49 8.30 -9.82
N ARG A 4 17.49 9.18 -9.89
CA ARG A 4 16.15 8.81 -10.36
C ARG A 4 16.28 8.28 -11.79
N ILE A 5 15.80 7.06 -12.01
CA ILE A 5 15.81 6.45 -13.34
C ILE A 5 14.60 7.01 -14.07
N GLU A 6 14.83 7.73 -15.16
CA GLU A 6 13.78 8.29 -15.99
C GLU A 6 13.48 7.35 -17.16
N PHE A 7 12.21 7.27 -17.56
CA PHE A 7 11.83 6.51 -18.74
C PHE A 7 12.50 7.06 -20.00
N SER A 8 12.95 6.16 -20.88
CA SER A 8 13.46 6.56 -22.20
C SER A 8 12.34 7.21 -23.04
N ARG A 9 12.70 8.02 -24.04
CA ARG A 9 11.72 8.61 -24.97
C ARG A 9 10.88 7.54 -25.66
N LYS A 10 11.49 6.40 -26.01
CA LYS A 10 10.82 5.27 -26.66
C LYS A 10 9.77 4.65 -25.73
N ASP A 11 10.09 4.52 -24.45
CA ASP A 11 9.17 3.93 -23.48
C ASP A 11 8.00 4.87 -23.18
N LYS A 12 8.29 6.17 -23.02
CA LYS A 12 7.24 7.19 -22.85
C LYS A 12 6.23 7.16 -24.01
N ALA A 13 6.72 7.10 -25.25
CA ALA A 13 5.85 7.03 -26.43
C ALA A 13 4.96 5.79 -26.44
N LYS A 14 5.52 4.62 -26.11
CA LYS A 14 4.74 3.37 -26.04
C LYS A 14 3.71 3.38 -24.90
N ILE A 15 4.03 3.98 -23.75
CA ILE A 15 3.09 4.08 -22.61
C ILE A 15 1.91 4.98 -22.99
N ILE A 16 2.20 6.13 -23.62
CA ILE A 16 1.17 7.05 -24.11
C ILE A 16 0.30 6.37 -25.18
N ALA A 17 0.90 5.63 -26.10
CA ALA A 17 0.18 4.87 -27.11
C ALA A 17 -0.72 3.80 -26.49
N ARG A 18 -0.24 3.05 -25.49
CA ARG A 18 -1.04 2.05 -24.75
C ARG A 18 -2.23 2.68 -24.04
N ALA A 19 -2.05 3.86 -23.47
CA ALA A 19 -3.08 4.56 -22.72
C ALA A 19 -4.20 5.15 -23.60
N ASN A 20 -4.02 5.21 -24.94
CA ASN A 20 -5.03 5.70 -25.89
C ASN A 20 -5.63 7.06 -25.51
N GLY A 21 -4.81 7.98 -24.99
CA GLY A 21 -5.26 9.31 -24.55
C GLY A 21 -6.15 9.30 -23.31
N LYS A 22 -6.12 8.26 -22.49
CA LYS A 22 -6.87 8.18 -21.23
C LYS A 22 -5.95 8.01 -20.03
N CYS A 23 -6.38 8.52 -18.88
CA CYS A 23 -5.68 8.27 -17.62
C CYS A 23 -5.87 6.81 -17.21
N GLU A 24 -4.80 6.08 -16.90
CA GLU A 24 -4.89 4.67 -16.50
C GLU A 24 -5.43 4.47 -15.07
N LYS A 25 -5.60 5.55 -14.29
CA LYS A 25 -6.19 5.52 -12.93
C LYS A 25 -7.66 5.92 -12.90
N CYS A 26 -8.00 7.09 -13.46
CA CYS A 26 -9.36 7.64 -13.41
C CYS A 26 -10.13 7.53 -14.74
N TYR A 27 -9.51 6.99 -15.80
CA TYR A 27 -10.09 6.81 -17.13
C TYR A 27 -10.57 8.08 -17.84
N ALA A 28 -10.29 9.26 -17.27
CA ALA A 28 -10.57 10.54 -17.90
C ALA A 28 -9.80 10.68 -19.22
N MET A 29 -10.45 11.26 -20.23
CA MET A 29 -9.80 11.62 -21.48
C MET A 29 -8.83 12.78 -21.25
N LEU A 30 -7.60 12.59 -21.71
CA LEU A 30 -6.50 13.53 -21.62
C LEU A 30 -6.28 14.16 -22.99
N LYS A 31 -6.11 15.49 -23.05
CA LYS A 31 -5.58 16.10 -24.27
C LYS A 31 -4.11 15.78 -24.42
N THR A 32 -3.61 15.89 -25.64
CA THR A 32 -2.19 15.70 -25.96
C THR A 32 -1.35 16.65 -25.10
N GLY A 33 -0.47 16.08 -24.26
CA GLY A 33 0.42 16.83 -23.37
C GLY A 33 -0.10 17.08 -21.95
N GLU A 34 -1.36 16.74 -21.64
CA GLU A 34 -1.91 16.88 -20.26
C GLU A 34 -1.58 15.69 -19.35
N GLY A 35 -1.18 14.56 -19.94
CA GLY A 35 -0.84 13.33 -19.22
C GLY A 35 0.66 13.25 -18.91
N GLU A 36 0.98 12.91 -17.67
CA GLU A 36 2.34 12.67 -17.20
C GLU A 36 2.61 11.15 -17.09
N VAL A 37 3.76 10.72 -17.61
CA VAL A 37 4.20 9.31 -17.51
C VAL A 37 4.91 9.11 -16.18
N ASP A 38 4.39 8.19 -15.39
CA ASP A 38 4.86 7.96 -14.03
C ASP A 38 5.01 6.46 -13.71
N HIS A 39 5.83 6.13 -12.73
CA HIS A 39 6.12 4.76 -12.33
C HIS A 39 5.00 4.19 -11.45
N ILE A 40 4.53 2.97 -11.66
CA ILE A 40 3.58 2.29 -10.78
C ILE A 40 4.22 2.05 -9.42
N LEU A 41 5.42 1.45 -9.41
CA LEU A 41 6.31 1.37 -8.26
C LEU A 41 7.43 2.41 -8.40
N PRO A 42 7.59 3.35 -7.45
CA PRO A 42 8.64 4.37 -7.51
C PRO A 42 10.05 3.78 -7.51
N CYS A 43 11.00 4.42 -8.20
CA CYS A 43 12.41 3.99 -8.24
C CYS A 43 13.04 3.86 -6.85
N ALA A 44 12.67 4.73 -5.90
CA ALA A 44 13.17 4.70 -4.53
C ALA A 44 12.76 3.43 -3.75
N LEU A 45 11.73 2.72 -4.22
CA LEU A 45 11.27 1.44 -3.69
C LEU A 45 11.66 0.26 -4.58
N GLY A 46 12.60 0.45 -5.52
CA GLY A 46 13.08 -0.59 -6.44
C GLY A 46 12.34 -0.66 -7.78
N GLY A 47 11.54 0.35 -8.12
CA GLY A 47 10.87 0.42 -9.41
C GLY A 47 11.82 0.67 -10.58
N GLU A 48 11.84 -0.24 -11.54
CA GLU A 48 12.59 -0.07 -12.78
C GLU A 48 11.85 0.82 -13.79
N ALA A 49 12.58 1.50 -14.68
CA ALA A 49 11.99 2.32 -15.73
C ALA A 49 11.59 1.48 -16.95
N THR A 50 10.80 0.42 -16.72
CA THR A 50 10.29 -0.46 -17.76
C THR A 50 8.89 -0.06 -18.21
N MET A 51 8.56 -0.40 -19.45
CA MET A 51 7.21 -0.24 -20.03
C MET A 51 6.08 -0.78 -19.17
N ALA A 52 6.32 -1.90 -18.47
CA ALA A 52 5.36 -2.53 -17.59
C ALA A 52 5.14 -1.72 -16.30
N ASN A 53 6.19 -1.06 -15.80
CA ASN A 53 6.11 -0.23 -14.61
C ASN A 53 5.69 1.21 -14.91
N GLY A 54 5.60 1.63 -16.17
CA GLY A 54 5.13 2.98 -16.52
C GLY A 54 3.62 3.03 -16.72
N ARG A 55 2.98 4.13 -16.32
CA ARG A 55 1.57 4.44 -16.58
C ARG A 55 1.34 5.91 -16.92
N LEU A 56 0.30 6.20 -17.70
CA LEU A 56 -0.11 7.58 -17.98
C LEU A 56 -1.14 8.06 -16.95
N LEU A 57 -0.84 9.17 -16.26
CA LEU A 57 -1.72 9.77 -15.27
C LEU A 57 -2.08 11.21 -15.64
N CYS A 58 -3.30 11.63 -15.29
CA CYS A 58 -3.64 13.05 -15.26
C CYS A 58 -2.94 13.76 -14.10
N ARG A 59 -2.81 15.08 -14.19
CA ARG A 59 -2.18 15.92 -13.16
C ARG A 59 -2.72 15.66 -11.74
N VAL A 60 -4.04 15.53 -11.58
CA VAL A 60 -4.67 15.30 -10.27
C VAL A 60 -4.25 13.93 -9.70
N CYS A 61 -4.38 12.88 -10.51
CA CYS A 61 -3.97 11.53 -10.12
C CYS A 61 -2.48 11.42 -9.85
N HIS A 62 -1.66 12.16 -10.59
CA HIS A 62 -0.21 12.21 -10.41
C HIS A 62 0.17 12.85 -9.07
N VAL A 63 -0.46 13.97 -8.70
CA VAL A 63 -0.22 14.65 -7.41
C VAL A 63 -0.63 13.75 -6.23
N GLU A 64 -1.82 13.14 -6.29
CA GLU A 64 -2.29 12.21 -5.26
C GLU A 64 -1.31 11.05 -5.06
N LYS A 65 -0.85 10.46 -6.16
CA LYS A 65 0.08 9.35 -6.12
C LYS A 65 1.43 9.79 -5.57
N THR A 66 1.96 10.92 -6.02
CA THR A 66 3.23 11.48 -5.53
C THR A 66 3.20 11.66 -4.00
N ALA A 67 2.09 12.16 -3.45
CA ALA A 67 1.91 12.27 -2.00
C ALA A 67 1.93 10.91 -1.29
N GLY A 68 1.32 9.88 -1.89
CA GLY A 68 1.35 8.51 -1.39
C GLY A 68 2.76 7.89 -1.44
N ASP A 69 3.46 8.06 -2.56
CA ASP A 69 4.80 7.55 -2.79
C ASP A 69 5.79 8.14 -1.78
N ILE A 70 5.73 9.45 -1.57
CA ILE A 70 6.60 10.14 -0.60
C ILE A 70 6.41 9.56 0.81
N LYS A 71 5.16 9.28 1.22
CA LYS A 71 4.88 8.65 2.52
C LYS A 71 5.47 7.23 2.60
N ALA A 72 5.34 6.45 1.53
CA ALA A 72 5.87 5.09 1.45
C ALA A 72 7.40 5.06 1.48
N ILE A 73 8.06 5.92 0.68
CA ILE A 73 9.52 6.07 0.63
C ILE A 73 10.06 6.42 2.02
N ARG A 74 9.51 7.46 2.66
CA ARG A 74 9.94 7.86 4.01
C ARG A 74 9.74 6.77 5.05
N LYS A 75 8.69 5.96 4.91
CA LYS A 75 8.48 4.78 5.78
C LYS A 75 9.56 3.74 5.55
N SER A 76 9.87 3.43 4.29
CA SER A 76 10.92 2.50 3.91
C SER A 76 12.28 2.96 4.42
N ASP A 77 12.62 4.25 4.28
CA ASP A 77 13.87 4.81 4.78
C ASP A 77 13.98 4.64 6.30
N ARG A 78 12.93 4.99 7.06
CA ARG A 78 12.89 4.76 8.51
C ARG A 78 13.04 3.29 8.90
N GLN A 79 12.53 2.36 8.09
CA GLN A 79 12.68 0.93 8.33
C GLN A 79 14.12 0.49 8.06
N ARG A 80 14.73 0.98 6.97
CA ARG A 80 16.12 0.73 6.62
C ARG A 80 17.07 1.25 7.71
N ASP A 81 16.84 2.47 8.20
CA ASP A 81 17.66 3.10 9.25
C ASP A 81 17.59 2.34 10.59
N LYS A 82 16.42 1.78 10.90
CA LYS A 82 16.25 0.91 12.07
C LYS A 82 16.96 -0.42 11.91
N ALA A 83 16.88 -1.01 10.72
CA ALA A 83 17.51 -2.31 10.42
C ALA A 83 19.03 -2.21 10.36
N SER A 84 19.57 -1.14 9.78
CA SER A 84 21.01 -0.88 9.71
C SER A 84 21.61 -0.41 11.04
N GLY A 85 20.77 -0.03 12.02
CA GLY A 85 21.21 0.57 13.27
C GLY A 85 21.66 2.02 13.15
N ALA A 86 21.51 2.65 11.98
CA ALA A 86 21.86 4.06 11.76
C ALA A 86 21.09 4.99 12.70
N VAL A 87 19.86 4.62 13.09
CA VAL A 87 19.06 5.35 14.07
C VAL A 87 18.78 4.45 15.27
N ARG A 88 19.35 4.79 16.43
CA ARG A 88 19.04 4.12 17.70
C ARG A 88 17.66 4.56 18.21
N PRO A 89 16.82 3.64 18.71
CA PRO A 89 15.54 4.01 19.29
C PRO A 89 15.77 4.86 20.56
N LYS A 90 15.16 6.05 20.60
CA LYS A 90 15.33 7.02 21.70
C LYS A 90 14.58 6.62 22.98
N SER A 91 13.60 5.71 22.91
CA SER A 91 12.75 5.39 24.07
C SER A 91 13.36 4.31 24.98
N ALA A 92 13.32 4.56 26.29
CA ALA A 92 13.75 3.61 27.33
C ALA A 92 12.96 2.28 27.33
N LEU A 93 11.78 2.24 26.72
CA LEU A 93 10.99 1.02 26.54
C LEU A 93 11.59 0.08 25.48
N ALA A 94 12.41 0.56 24.54
CA ALA A 94 13.00 -0.27 23.50
C ALA A 94 13.99 -1.34 24.03
N GLY A 95 14.47 -1.18 25.27
CA GLY A 95 15.32 -2.16 25.96
C GLY A 95 14.61 -2.98 27.05
N ARG A 96 13.37 -2.61 27.44
CA ARG A 96 12.66 -3.34 28.50
C ARG A 96 11.91 -4.53 27.90
N LYS A 97 12.44 -5.74 28.04
CA LYS A 97 11.64 -6.97 28.10
C LYS A 97 10.78 -6.92 29.37
N ARG A 98 9.80 -6.02 29.44
CA ARG A 98 8.75 -6.17 30.45
C ARG A 98 8.00 -7.44 30.07
N PRO A 99 7.97 -8.48 30.93
CA PRO A 99 7.12 -9.62 30.67
C PRO A 99 5.71 -9.10 30.45
N LYS A 100 5.03 -9.58 29.41
CA LYS A 100 3.62 -9.21 29.19
C LYS A 100 2.90 -9.54 30.50
N PRO A 101 2.12 -8.61 31.09
CA PRO A 101 1.33 -8.93 32.26
C PRO A 101 0.44 -10.13 31.91
N ALA A 102 0.33 -11.09 32.83
CA ALA A 102 -0.53 -12.24 32.63
C ALA A 102 -1.95 -11.75 32.28
N LEU A 103 -2.59 -12.36 31.28
CA LEU A 103 -3.98 -12.05 30.98
C LEU A 103 -4.80 -12.32 32.24
N THR A 104 -5.46 -11.28 32.76
CA THR A 104 -6.35 -11.39 33.93
C THR A 104 -7.67 -12.08 33.60
N LYS A 105 -7.97 -12.24 32.30
CA LYS A 105 -9.19 -12.87 31.80
C LYS A 105 -8.82 -14.05 30.90
N THR A 106 -9.10 -15.26 31.36
CA THR A 106 -9.15 -16.44 30.51
C THR A 106 -10.52 -16.49 29.85
N LEU A 107 -10.56 -16.35 28.52
CA LEU A 107 -11.78 -16.62 27.78
C LEU A 107 -12.00 -18.14 27.77
N PRO A 108 -13.23 -18.63 27.99
CA PRO A 108 -13.51 -20.06 27.83
C PRO A 108 -13.18 -20.47 26.38
N PRO A 109 -12.66 -21.69 26.17
CA PRO A 109 -12.42 -22.19 24.83
C PRO A 109 -13.76 -22.19 24.08
N ARG A 110 -13.78 -21.57 22.90
CA ARG A 110 -14.94 -21.62 22.02
C ARG A 110 -15.14 -23.06 21.60
N ALA A 111 -16.32 -23.63 21.88
CA ALA A 111 -16.66 -24.98 21.44
C ALA A 111 -16.50 -25.06 19.90
N MET A 112 -15.64 -25.97 19.43
CA MET A 112 -15.40 -26.15 17.99
C MET A 112 -16.59 -26.79 17.27
N PHE A 113 -17.44 -27.50 18.01
CA PHE A 113 -18.65 -28.13 17.52
C PHE A 113 -19.77 -27.95 18.54
N VAL A 114 -20.89 -27.36 18.10
CA VAL A 114 -22.14 -27.30 18.87
C VAL A 114 -23.11 -28.23 18.16
N PRO A 115 -23.45 -29.41 18.72
CA PRO A 115 -24.43 -30.29 18.10
C PRO A 115 -25.79 -29.60 18.00
N THR A 116 -26.43 -29.67 16.84
CA THR A 116 -27.71 -29.01 16.53
C THR A 116 -28.92 -29.60 17.27
N ASN A 117 -28.73 -30.61 18.12
CA ASN A 117 -29.82 -31.42 18.67
C ASN A 117 -30.50 -30.82 19.92
N ASN A 118 -30.31 -29.53 20.20
CA ASN A 118 -31.10 -28.81 21.20
C ASN A 118 -31.53 -27.43 20.73
N VAL A 119 -31.94 -27.32 19.45
CA VAL A 119 -32.92 -26.31 19.08
C VAL A 119 -34.26 -26.75 19.68
N VAL A 120 -34.49 -26.38 20.94
CA VAL A 120 -35.86 -26.32 21.46
C VAL A 120 -36.60 -25.37 20.53
N SER A 121 -37.51 -25.96 19.75
CA SER A 121 -38.41 -25.26 18.84
C SER A 121 -39.05 -24.08 19.57
N ALA A 122 -38.63 -22.86 19.25
CA ALA A 122 -39.44 -21.68 19.49
C ALA A 122 -40.62 -21.73 18.51
N LYS A 123 -41.62 -22.57 18.82
CA LYS A 123 -42.93 -22.54 18.17
C LYS A 123 -43.71 -21.36 18.76
N GLY A 124 -44.05 -20.42 17.88
CA GLY A 124 -45.40 -19.85 17.81
C GLY A 124 -45.68 -18.65 18.71
N GLY A 125 -45.81 -17.49 18.07
CA GLY A 125 -46.64 -16.38 18.51
C GLY A 125 -47.07 -15.56 17.31
N LYS A 126 -48.29 -15.80 16.81
CA LYS A 126 -48.97 -14.97 15.80
C LYS A 126 -49.42 -13.65 16.44
N LEU A 127 -49.47 -12.61 15.59
CA LEU A 127 -50.22 -11.34 15.68
C LEU A 127 -50.15 -10.56 17.00
#